data_AF-A0A933UGR9-F1
#
_entry.id   AF-A0A933UGR9-F1
#
_cell.length_a   1.000
_cell.length_b   1.000
_cell.length_c   1.000
_cell.angle_alpha   90.00
_cell.angle_beta   90.00
_cell.angle_gamma   90.00
#
_symmetry.space_group_name_H-M   'P 1'
#
loop_
_entity.id
_entity.type
_entity.pdbx_description
1 polymer ?
#
loop_
_entity_poly.entity_id
_entity_poly.type
_entity_poly.pdbx_seq_one_letter_code
_entity_poly.pdbx_strand_id
1 'polypeptide(L)'
;MAKPSHAYYEHFKRQHRVFGAFLALHCWHNGYDALLIDRETLSRFFELKKFTEEHLSWLRKDIEPFFRHSHSLYFKIPPSKFGSVVLSRVPIPTGFVEQTLTDEKRTAQWRKQNFRVAVLSELKTTKTLFTECDAASFLALVASGLAVPERIALEASLEAQAICRGNLKDIQGAKEDWRRMEGKTANASPTDSDLFGNEAILIEKPQCPAGGTYSLGRLGEAPRCSVPGHTL
;
A
#
# COMPACT_ATOMS: atom_id res chain seq x y z
N MET A 1 -2.40 32.36 -21.37
CA MET A 1 -3.66 31.57 -21.40
C MET A 1 -4.72 32.41 -20.68
N ALA A 2 -5.93 32.53 -21.24
CA ALA A 2 -7.00 33.29 -20.59
C ALA A 2 -7.33 32.67 -19.23
N LYS A 3 -7.42 33.50 -18.18
CA LYS A 3 -7.80 33.02 -16.85
C LYS A 3 -9.21 32.42 -16.93
N PRO A 4 -9.42 31.20 -16.42
CA PRO A 4 -10.74 30.59 -16.41
C PRO A 4 -11.74 31.41 -15.60
N SER A 5 -13.00 31.43 -16.02
CA SER A 5 -14.05 32.26 -15.43
C SER A 5 -14.42 31.79 -14.02
N HIS A 6 -14.96 32.67 -13.18
CA HIS A 6 -15.43 32.31 -11.83
C HIS A 6 -16.47 31.17 -11.84
N ALA A 7 -17.35 31.17 -12.85
CA ALA A 7 -18.33 30.10 -13.06
C ALA A 7 -17.67 28.73 -13.33
N TYR A 8 -16.52 28.74 -14.01
CA TYR A 8 -15.74 27.53 -14.26
C TYR A 8 -15.16 26.96 -12.96
N TYR A 9 -14.62 27.80 -12.06
CA TYR A 9 -14.13 27.34 -10.75
C TYR A 9 -15.25 26.73 -9.87
N GLU A 10 -16.41 27.37 -9.78
CA GLU A 10 -17.52 26.87 -8.94
C GLU A 10 -18.05 25.49 -9.41
N HIS A 11 -17.95 25.18 -10.70
CA HIS A 11 -18.25 23.84 -11.22
C HIS A 11 -17.33 22.76 -10.62
N PHE A 12 -16.02 22.99 -10.63
CA PHE A 12 -15.03 22.02 -10.11
C PHE A 12 -15.04 21.92 -8.59
N LYS A 13 -15.42 23.00 -7.89
CA LYS A 13 -15.44 23.05 -6.43
C LYS A 13 -16.26 21.92 -5.78
N ARG A 14 -17.39 21.55 -6.39
CA ARG A 14 -18.19 20.39 -5.95
C ARG A 14 -17.39 19.09 -6.09
N GLN A 15 -16.78 18.87 -7.26
CA GLN A 15 -15.96 17.68 -7.53
C GLN A 15 -14.74 17.60 -6.62
N HIS A 16 -14.06 18.72 -6.37
CA HIS A 16 -12.93 18.81 -5.45
C HIS A 16 -13.32 18.39 -4.04
N ARG A 17 -14.50 18.82 -3.56
CA ARG A 17 -14.99 18.45 -2.22
C ARG A 17 -15.36 16.97 -2.13
N VAL A 18 -16.01 16.41 -3.15
CA VAL A 18 -16.30 14.96 -3.21
C VAL A 18 -15.00 14.16 -3.18
N PHE A 19 -14.03 14.55 -4.00
CA PHE A 19 -12.71 13.94 -4.06
C PHE A 19 -11.98 14.06 -2.71
N GLY A 20 -11.94 15.26 -2.13
CA GLY A 20 -11.31 15.50 -0.82
C GLY A 20 -11.94 14.67 0.30
N ALA A 21 -13.27 14.59 0.35
CA ALA A 21 -13.98 13.77 1.33
C ALA A 21 -13.70 12.28 1.15
N PHE A 22 -13.70 11.78 -0.09
CA PHE A 22 -13.35 10.40 -0.42
C PHE A 22 -11.93 10.07 0.07
N LEU A 23 -10.95 10.91 -0.27
CA LEU A 23 -9.57 10.72 0.14
C LEU A 23 -9.41 10.77 1.66
N ALA A 24 -10.08 11.72 2.33
CA ALA A 24 -10.03 11.86 3.78
C ALA A 24 -10.57 10.61 4.48
N LEU A 25 -11.70 10.09 3.99
CA LEU A 25 -12.32 8.86 4.49
C LEU A 25 -11.40 7.66 4.26
N HIS A 26 -10.82 7.56 3.06
CA HIS A 26 -9.88 6.50 2.73
C HIS A 26 -8.61 6.55 3.60
N CYS A 27 -8.07 7.74 3.86
CA CYS A 27 -6.96 7.96 4.78
C CYS A 27 -7.30 7.61 6.23
N TRP A 28 -8.48 7.99 6.70
CA TRP A 28 -8.94 7.65 8.05
C TRP A 28 -9.08 6.14 8.19
N HIS A 29 -9.70 5.50 7.21
CA HIS A 29 -9.94 4.07 7.24
C HIS A 29 -8.66 3.23 7.24
N ASN A 30 -7.74 3.54 6.33
CA ASN A 30 -6.49 2.79 6.18
C ASN A 30 -5.38 3.27 7.12
N GLY A 31 -5.64 4.33 7.90
CA GLY A 31 -4.65 4.94 8.78
C GLY A 31 -3.48 5.58 8.04
N TYR A 32 -3.69 6.13 6.84
CA TYR A 32 -2.64 6.82 6.07
C TYR A 32 -2.54 8.29 6.47
N ASP A 33 -1.39 8.74 6.93
CA ASP A 33 -1.11 10.13 7.29
C ASP A 33 -1.09 11.06 6.06
N ALA A 34 -0.64 10.53 4.92
CA ALA A 34 -0.52 11.26 3.66
C ALA A 34 -0.77 10.38 2.42
N LEU A 35 -1.17 11.05 1.33
CA LEU A 35 -1.37 10.47 0.02
C LEU A 35 -0.54 11.21 -1.03
N LEU A 36 0.08 10.44 -1.92
CA LEU A 36 0.63 10.95 -3.17
C LEU A 36 -0.35 10.64 -4.30
N ILE A 37 -0.63 11.64 -5.13
CA ILE A 37 -1.55 11.49 -6.26
C ILE A 37 -0.86 11.97 -7.52
N ASP A 38 -0.73 11.07 -8.49
CA ASP A 38 -0.15 11.38 -9.78
C ASP A 38 -1.10 12.22 -10.64
N ARG A 39 -0.52 12.97 -11.57
CA ARG A 39 -1.25 13.83 -12.50
C ARG A 39 -2.23 13.06 -13.38
N GLU A 40 -1.89 11.85 -13.78
CA GLU A 40 -2.73 11.06 -14.69
C GLU A 40 -4.04 10.69 -14.00
N THR A 41 -3.97 10.24 -12.75
CA THR A 41 -5.12 9.95 -11.89
C THR A 41 -5.99 11.18 -11.67
N LEU A 42 -5.41 12.35 -11.38
CA LEU A 42 -6.18 13.61 -11.25
C LEU A 42 -6.85 13.99 -12.58
N SER A 43 -6.11 13.93 -13.68
CA SER A 43 -6.62 14.32 -15.00
C SER A 43 -7.78 13.42 -15.43
N ARG A 44 -7.68 12.12 -15.12
CA ARG A 44 -8.73 11.12 -15.37
C ARG A 44 -9.95 11.37 -14.49
N PHE A 45 -9.76 11.58 -13.19
CA PHE A 45 -10.88 11.78 -12.25
C PHE A 45 -11.69 13.04 -12.54
N PHE A 46 -11.02 14.16 -12.86
CA PHE A 46 -11.69 15.42 -13.19
C PHE A 46 -12.05 15.55 -14.68
N GLU A 47 -11.83 14.52 -15.48
CA GLU A 47 -12.10 14.49 -16.93
C GLU A 47 -11.46 15.67 -17.70
N LEU A 48 -10.28 16.10 -17.25
CA LEU A 48 -9.59 17.27 -17.77
C LEU A 48 -8.66 16.90 -18.92
N LYS A 49 -8.95 17.40 -20.13
CA LYS A 49 -8.05 17.28 -21.30
C LYS A 49 -6.69 17.94 -21.08
N LYS A 50 -6.65 19.03 -20.29
CA LYS A 50 -5.43 19.76 -19.94
C LYS A 50 -5.47 20.15 -18.47
N PHE A 51 -4.69 19.44 -17.66
CA PHE A 51 -4.48 19.80 -16.25
C PHE A 51 -3.44 20.93 -16.14
N THR A 52 -3.84 22.07 -15.58
CA THR A 52 -2.99 23.28 -15.39
C THR A 52 -2.72 23.53 -13.91
N GLU A 53 -1.72 24.37 -13.60
CA GLU A 53 -1.41 24.78 -12.22
C GLU A 53 -2.57 25.50 -11.51
N GLU A 54 -3.43 26.20 -12.26
CA GLU A 54 -4.60 26.87 -11.69
C GLU A 54 -5.60 25.86 -11.12
N HIS A 55 -5.88 24.77 -11.85
CA HIS A 55 -6.74 23.69 -11.36
C HIS A 55 -6.17 23.08 -10.07
N LEU A 56 -4.85 22.89 -10.01
CA LEU A 56 -4.19 22.34 -8.83
C LEU A 56 -4.28 23.29 -7.62
N SER A 57 -4.11 24.59 -7.86
CA SER A 57 -4.27 25.62 -6.82
C SER A 57 -5.68 25.62 -6.25
N TRP A 58 -6.70 25.55 -7.10
CA TRP A 58 -8.10 25.43 -6.70
C TRP A 58 -8.39 24.17 -5.91
N LEU A 59 -7.93 23.03 -6.42
CA LEU A 59 -8.07 21.74 -5.75
C LEU A 59 -7.48 21.80 -4.33
N ARG A 60 -6.24 22.29 -4.19
CA ARG A 60 -5.55 22.42 -2.89
C ARG A 60 -6.32 23.32 -1.92
N LYS A 61 -6.86 24.43 -2.42
CA LYS A 61 -7.69 25.34 -1.61
C LYS A 61 -8.98 24.67 -1.15
N ASP A 62 -9.65 23.93 -2.02
CA ASP A 62 -10.96 23.33 -1.73
C ASP A 62 -10.86 22.12 -0.78
N ILE A 63 -9.73 21.41 -0.80
CA ILE A 63 -9.48 20.24 0.05
C ILE A 63 -8.64 20.54 1.30
N GLU A 64 -8.20 21.78 1.49
CA GLU A 64 -7.46 22.23 2.68
C GLU A 64 -8.11 21.79 4.00
N PRO A 65 -9.46 21.85 4.18
CA PRO A 65 -10.10 21.38 5.41
C PRO A 65 -9.82 19.91 5.75
N PHE A 66 -9.56 19.09 4.74
CA PHE A 66 -9.24 17.67 4.88
C PHE A 66 -7.73 17.42 4.96
N PHE A 67 -6.93 18.19 4.20
CA PHE A 67 -5.49 18.03 4.06
C PHE A 67 -4.78 19.37 4.25
N ARG A 68 -4.48 19.69 5.50
CA ARG A 68 -3.84 20.96 5.89
C ARG A 68 -2.49 21.20 5.23
N HIS A 69 -1.75 20.13 4.93
CA HIS A 69 -0.42 20.21 4.33
C HIS A 69 -0.47 19.63 2.91
N SER A 70 -0.39 20.48 1.90
CA SER A 70 -0.37 20.05 0.50
C SER A 70 0.80 20.69 -0.25
N HIS A 71 1.47 19.94 -1.13
CA HIS A 71 2.55 20.47 -1.99
C HIS A 71 2.52 19.81 -3.37
N SER A 72 2.90 20.58 -4.39
CA SER A 72 3.06 20.11 -5.75
C SER A 72 4.48 19.55 -5.95
N LEU A 73 4.59 18.39 -6.58
CA LEU A 73 5.84 17.75 -6.96
C LEU A 73 5.99 17.82 -8.47
N TYR A 74 7.15 18.30 -8.91
CA TYR A 74 7.46 18.49 -10.32
C TYR A 74 8.56 17.53 -10.76
N PHE A 75 8.48 17.07 -12.01
CA PHE A 75 9.60 16.38 -12.64
C PHE A 75 10.72 17.37 -12.92
N LYS A 76 11.96 17.02 -12.56
CA LYS A 76 13.16 17.85 -12.84
C LYS A 76 13.68 17.71 -14.28
N ILE A 77 12.92 17.08 -15.18
CA ILE A 77 13.25 17.00 -16.61
C ILE A 77 12.69 18.24 -17.30
N PRO A 78 13.51 19.06 -18.00
CA PRO A 78 13.01 20.21 -18.75
C PRO A 78 12.16 19.77 -19.97
N PRO A 79 11.01 20.42 -20.24
CA PRO A 79 10.32 21.40 -19.41
C PRO A 79 9.69 20.74 -18.18
N SER A 80 9.89 21.35 -17.01
CA SER A 80 9.37 20.82 -15.74
C SER A 80 7.84 20.77 -15.80
N LYS A 81 7.29 19.55 -15.76
CA LYS A 81 5.85 19.30 -15.73
C LYS A 81 5.45 18.88 -14.33
N PHE A 82 4.27 19.34 -13.90
CA PHE A 82 3.59 18.79 -12.72
C PHE A 82 3.52 17.27 -12.85
N GLY A 83 4.04 16.58 -11.84
CA GLY A 83 4.07 15.12 -11.79
C GLY A 83 3.03 14.58 -10.84
N SER A 84 3.08 15.01 -9.58
CA SER A 84 2.19 14.52 -8.53
C SER A 84 1.95 15.58 -7.46
N VAL A 85 0.88 15.42 -6.69
CA VAL A 85 0.58 16.25 -5.52
C VAL A 85 0.66 15.39 -4.27
N VAL A 86 1.31 15.91 -3.23
CA VAL A 86 1.25 15.32 -1.89
C VAL A 86 0.14 16.01 -1.11
N LEU A 87 -0.75 15.22 -0.54
CA LEU A 87 -1.82 15.64 0.37
C LEU A 87 -1.59 14.98 1.72
N SER A 88 -1.38 15.78 2.75
CA SER A 88 -0.97 15.30 4.07
C SER A 88 -1.80 15.94 5.17
N ARG A 89 -2.16 15.13 6.16
CA ARG A 89 -2.82 15.55 7.39
C ARG A 89 -1.81 15.95 8.47
N VAL A 90 -0.57 15.47 8.32
CA VAL A 90 0.58 15.76 9.19
C VAL A 90 1.58 16.70 8.48
N PRO A 91 2.45 17.40 9.22
CA PRO A 91 3.50 18.21 8.61
C PRO A 91 4.38 17.38 7.67
N ILE A 92 4.60 17.89 6.46
CA ILE A 92 5.49 17.25 5.48
C ILE A 92 6.94 17.51 5.90
N PRO A 93 7.83 16.50 5.89
CA PRO A 93 9.23 16.68 6.26
C PRO A 93 9.93 17.77 5.45
N THR A 94 10.78 18.56 6.11
CA THR A 94 11.62 19.56 5.44
C THR A 94 12.55 18.89 4.43
N GLY A 95 12.69 19.45 3.23
CA GLY A 95 13.51 18.85 2.18
C GLY A 95 12.77 17.81 1.33
N PHE A 96 11.52 17.42 1.67
CA PHE A 96 10.79 16.38 0.93
C PHE A 96 10.45 16.81 -0.51
N VAL A 97 10.07 18.08 -0.68
CA VAL A 97 9.63 18.64 -1.97
C VAL A 97 10.83 18.89 -2.89
N GLU A 98 11.98 19.28 -2.34
CA GLU A 98 13.18 19.63 -3.12
C GLU A 98 13.92 18.41 -3.69
N GLN A 99 13.61 17.19 -3.25
CA GLN A 99 14.29 15.96 -3.65
C GLN A 99 14.02 15.54 -5.10
N THR A 100 15.07 15.06 -5.77
CA THR A 100 15.01 14.48 -7.13
C THR A 100 14.80 12.96 -7.07
N LEU A 101 13.72 12.52 -6.43
CA LEU A 101 13.39 11.10 -6.31
C LEU A 101 12.10 10.79 -7.06
N THR A 102 11.95 9.53 -7.50
CA THR A 102 10.67 9.02 -8.00
C THR A 102 9.68 8.90 -6.85
N ASP A 103 8.39 8.87 -7.16
CA ASP A 103 7.33 8.88 -6.15
C ASP A 103 7.36 7.61 -5.27
N GLU A 104 7.78 6.47 -5.82
CA GLU A 104 7.98 5.22 -5.07
C GLU A 104 9.13 5.36 -4.07
N LYS A 105 10.25 5.96 -4.49
CA LYS A 105 11.40 6.20 -3.63
C LYS A 105 11.09 7.24 -2.54
N ARG A 106 10.33 8.29 -2.88
CA ARG A 106 9.87 9.31 -1.91
C ARG A 106 8.98 8.70 -0.85
N THR A 107 7.98 7.91 -1.25
CA THR A 107 7.08 7.24 -0.29
C THR A 107 7.82 6.23 0.57
N ALA A 108 8.76 5.46 0.01
CA ALA A 108 9.62 4.56 0.78
C ALA A 108 10.47 5.32 1.82
N GLN A 109 11.07 6.45 1.46
CA GLN A 109 11.84 7.27 2.40
C GLN A 109 10.96 7.84 3.52
N TRP A 110 9.76 8.31 3.18
CA TRP A 110 8.84 8.86 4.17
C TRP A 110 8.32 7.77 5.12
N ARG A 111 8.06 6.56 4.60
CA ARG A 111 7.70 5.38 5.40
C ARG A 111 8.78 4.99 6.41
N LYS A 112 10.06 5.16 6.08
CA LYS A 112 11.19 4.93 7.03
C LYS A 112 11.16 5.85 8.25
N GLN A 113 10.54 7.03 8.14
CA GLN A 113 10.38 7.98 9.24
C GLN A 113 9.13 7.70 10.09
N ASN A 114 8.59 6.48 10.02
CA ASN A 114 7.41 6.03 10.76
C ASN A 114 6.09 6.73 10.35
N PHE A 115 6.03 7.32 9.16
CA PHE A 115 4.79 7.86 8.59
C PHE A 115 4.10 6.84 7.68
N ARG A 116 2.76 6.79 7.74
CA ARG A 116 1.96 5.90 6.91
C ARG A 116 1.54 6.63 5.64
N VAL A 117 2.24 6.36 4.54
CA VAL A 117 2.00 7.05 3.26
C VAL A 117 1.59 6.05 2.19
N ALA A 118 0.61 6.41 1.35
CA ALA A 118 0.21 5.62 0.19
C ALA A 118 0.23 6.46 -1.09
N VAL A 119 0.45 5.79 -2.23
CA VAL A 119 0.23 6.38 -3.55
C VAL A 119 -1.17 6.00 -4.00
N LEU A 120 -1.98 6.95 -4.48
CA LEU A 120 -3.37 6.69 -4.85
C LEU A 120 -3.50 5.63 -5.94
N SER A 121 -2.55 5.56 -6.88
CA SER A 121 -2.52 4.54 -7.94
C SER A 121 -2.23 3.11 -7.43
N GLU A 122 -1.64 2.95 -6.24
CA GLU A 122 -1.38 1.64 -5.63
C GLU A 122 -2.63 1.04 -4.98
N LEU A 123 -3.66 1.86 -4.72
CA LEU A 123 -4.86 1.43 -4.02
C LEU A 123 -5.73 0.54 -4.91
N LYS A 124 -6.12 -0.64 -4.41
CA LYS A 124 -6.95 -1.60 -5.17
C LYS A 124 -8.24 -0.96 -5.70
N THR A 125 -8.84 -0.05 -4.91
CA THR A 125 -10.06 0.71 -5.21
C THR A 125 -9.94 1.65 -6.42
N THR A 126 -8.71 1.99 -6.84
CA THR A 126 -8.45 2.96 -7.92
C THR A 126 -7.81 2.32 -9.16
N LYS A 127 -7.57 1.01 -9.14
CA LYS A 127 -6.87 0.27 -10.20
C LYS A 127 -7.60 0.26 -11.55
N THR A 128 -8.93 0.43 -11.58
CA THR A 128 -9.69 0.48 -12.84
C THR A 128 -10.75 1.57 -12.79
N LEU A 129 -10.52 2.66 -13.53
CA LEU A 129 -11.50 3.73 -13.83
C LEU A 129 -12.17 4.36 -12.60
N PHE A 130 -11.37 4.93 -11.70
CA PHE A 130 -11.88 5.71 -10.57
C PHE A 130 -12.53 7.03 -11.05
N THR A 131 -13.85 7.15 -10.90
CA THR A 131 -14.67 8.32 -11.28
C THR A 131 -15.30 9.05 -10.09
N GLU A 132 -15.87 10.24 -10.32
CA GLU A 132 -16.68 10.96 -9.32
C GLU A 132 -17.84 10.10 -8.79
N CYS A 133 -18.50 9.33 -9.66
CA CYS A 133 -19.61 8.45 -9.30
C CYS A 133 -19.17 7.36 -8.32
N ASP A 134 -17.98 6.77 -8.52
CA ASP A 134 -17.44 5.74 -7.62
C ASP A 134 -17.12 6.34 -6.25
N ALA A 135 -16.50 7.53 -6.23
CA ALA A 135 -16.21 8.25 -5.00
C ALA A 135 -17.48 8.58 -4.21
N ALA A 136 -18.51 9.08 -4.89
CA ALA A 136 -19.80 9.41 -4.28
C ALA A 136 -20.52 8.14 -3.77
N SER A 137 -20.51 7.05 -4.55
CA SER A 137 -21.12 5.78 -4.17
C SER A 137 -20.44 5.17 -2.95
N PHE A 138 -19.10 5.18 -2.92
CA PHE A 138 -18.33 4.73 -1.77
C PHE A 138 -18.66 5.55 -0.51
N LEU A 139 -18.67 6.88 -0.62
CA LEU A 139 -19.03 7.77 0.47
C LEU A 139 -20.44 7.49 1.00
N ALA A 140 -21.42 7.28 0.12
CA ALA A 140 -22.81 6.96 0.49
C ALA A 140 -22.92 5.59 1.20
N LEU A 141 -22.22 4.57 0.70
CA LEU A 141 -22.19 3.23 1.31
C LEU A 141 -21.56 3.25 2.70
N VAL A 142 -20.48 4.01 2.90
CA VAL A 142 -19.84 4.13 4.21
C VAL A 142 -20.71 4.95 5.16
N ALA A 143 -21.32 6.05 4.69
CA ALA A 143 -22.20 6.88 5.51
C ALA A 143 -23.48 6.14 5.95
N SER A 144 -23.97 5.19 5.14
CA SER A 144 -25.11 4.31 5.48
C SER A 144 -24.72 3.11 6.35
N GLY A 145 -23.43 2.90 6.61
CA GLY A 145 -22.92 1.77 7.39
C GLY A 145 -22.94 0.43 6.67
N LEU A 146 -23.23 0.40 5.37
CA LEU A 146 -23.28 -0.83 4.55
C LEU A 146 -21.90 -1.26 4.07
N ALA A 147 -20.98 -0.32 3.88
CA ALA A 147 -19.58 -0.63 3.57
C ALA A 147 -18.74 -0.61 4.84
N VAL A 148 -18.13 -1.75 5.17
CA VAL A 148 -16.92 -1.80 5.99
C VAL A 148 -15.77 -1.58 5.02
N PRO A 149 -15.04 -0.46 5.09
CA PRO A 149 -13.91 -0.36 4.21
C PRO A 149 -12.87 -1.41 4.66
N GLU A 150 -12.17 -2.02 3.71
CA GLU A 150 -11.29 -3.16 3.98
C GLU A 150 -10.09 -2.70 4.81
N ARG A 151 -9.91 -3.27 6.02
CA ARG A 151 -8.75 -2.94 6.87
C ARG A 151 -7.55 -3.70 6.32
N ILE A 152 -6.73 -3.02 5.52
CA ILE A 152 -5.48 -3.58 4.96
C ILE A 152 -4.56 -4.18 6.05
N ALA A 153 -4.64 -3.70 7.30
CA ALA A 153 -3.88 -4.27 8.42
C ALA A 153 -4.32 -5.70 8.83
N LEU A 154 -5.58 -6.08 8.58
CA LEU A 154 -6.07 -7.44 8.84
C LEU A 154 -5.82 -8.36 7.65
N GLU A 155 -5.98 -7.85 6.41
CA GLU A 155 -5.71 -8.62 5.19
C GLU A 155 -4.23 -8.92 4.98
N ALA A 156 -3.34 -7.97 5.24
CA ALA A 156 -1.90 -8.23 5.19
C ALA A 156 -1.50 -9.32 6.21
N SER A 157 -2.18 -9.37 7.36
CA SER A 157 -1.99 -10.44 8.33
C SER A 157 -2.52 -11.79 7.82
N LEU A 158 -3.67 -11.81 7.13
CA LEU A 158 -4.27 -13.04 6.59
C LEU A 158 -3.48 -13.60 5.40
N GLU A 159 -2.97 -12.72 4.52
CA GLU A 159 -2.12 -13.09 3.40
C GLU A 159 -0.75 -13.59 3.91
N ALA A 160 -0.15 -12.89 4.88
CA ALA A 160 1.05 -13.34 5.55
C ALA A 160 0.86 -14.69 6.24
N GLN A 161 -0.30 -14.91 6.87
CA GLN A 161 -0.66 -16.19 7.49
C GLN A 161 -0.85 -17.30 6.45
N ALA A 162 -1.49 -17.02 5.31
CA ALA A 162 -1.70 -17.98 4.24
C ALA A 162 -0.39 -18.42 3.58
N ILE A 163 0.50 -17.47 3.28
CA ILE A 163 1.85 -17.73 2.74
C ILE A 163 2.68 -18.49 3.78
N CYS A 164 2.64 -18.06 5.05
CA CYS A 164 3.32 -18.77 6.13
C CYS A 164 2.86 -20.22 6.26
N ARG A 165 1.55 -20.49 6.14
CA ARG A 165 1.00 -21.85 6.17
C ARG A 165 1.47 -22.67 4.96
N GLY A 166 1.62 -22.07 3.79
CA GLY A 166 2.25 -22.70 2.62
C GLY A 166 3.69 -23.12 2.92
N ASN A 167 4.51 -22.19 3.40
CA ASN A 167 5.90 -22.47 3.80
C ASN A 167 6.00 -23.58 4.85
N LEU A 168 5.10 -23.60 5.85
CA LEU A 168 5.08 -24.65 6.87
C LEU A 168 4.75 -26.03 6.27
N LYS A 169 3.88 -26.11 5.24
CA LYS A 169 3.60 -27.35 4.52
C LYS A 169 4.80 -27.82 3.71
N ASP A 170 5.49 -26.92 3.04
CA ASP A 170 6.68 -27.26 2.26
C ASP A 170 7.80 -27.78 3.18
N ILE A 171 8.01 -27.13 4.34
CA ILE A 171 8.94 -27.60 5.37
C ILE A 171 8.52 -28.98 5.89
N GLN A 172 7.22 -29.21 6.11
CA GLN A 172 6.75 -30.53 6.53
C GLN A 172 6.98 -31.60 5.47
N GLY A 173 6.73 -31.29 4.19
CA GLY A 173 7.04 -32.19 3.07
C GLY A 173 8.53 -32.53 3.04
N ALA A 174 9.39 -31.52 3.18
CA ALA A 174 10.84 -31.71 3.22
C ALA A 174 11.27 -32.63 4.39
N LYS A 175 10.65 -32.49 5.56
CA LYS A 175 10.89 -33.41 6.69
C LYS A 175 10.49 -34.85 6.36
N GLU A 176 9.34 -35.05 5.72
CA GLU A 176 8.86 -36.38 5.34
C GLU A 176 9.74 -37.03 4.26
N ASP A 177 10.24 -36.24 3.31
CA ASP A 177 11.17 -36.69 2.29
C ASP A 177 12.54 -37.02 2.90
N TRP A 178 13.06 -36.20 3.81
CA TRP A 178 14.29 -36.51 4.56
C TRP A 178 14.15 -37.82 5.33
N ARG A 179 13.00 -38.04 5.99
CA ARG A 179 12.70 -39.31 6.66
C ARG A 179 12.78 -40.50 5.68
N ARG A 180 12.25 -40.34 4.45
CA ARG A 180 12.21 -41.39 3.43
C ARG A 180 13.59 -41.68 2.85
N MET A 181 14.37 -40.65 2.55
CA MET A 181 15.70 -40.81 1.94
C MET A 181 16.72 -41.38 2.93
N GLU A 182 16.73 -40.87 4.16
CA GLU A 182 17.73 -41.19 5.17
C GLU A 182 17.30 -42.29 6.16
N GLY A 183 16.10 -42.85 5.97
CA GLY A 183 15.55 -43.93 6.81
C GLY A 183 15.39 -43.54 8.29
N LYS A 184 15.15 -42.26 8.59
CA LYS A 184 15.13 -41.75 9.97
C LYS A 184 13.84 -42.16 10.71
N THR A 185 13.92 -42.29 12.04
CA THR A 185 12.77 -42.57 12.90
C THR A 185 12.10 -41.28 13.37
N ALA A 186 10.85 -41.36 13.85
CA ALA A 186 10.06 -40.18 14.25
C ALA A 186 10.69 -39.30 15.36
N ASN A 187 11.70 -39.82 16.07
CA ASN A 187 12.42 -39.10 17.12
C ASN A 187 13.65 -38.32 16.59
N ALA A 188 14.06 -38.55 15.34
CA ALA A 188 15.17 -37.80 14.76
C ALA A 188 14.77 -36.34 14.53
N SER A 189 15.72 -35.45 14.82
CA SER A 189 15.56 -34.01 14.64
C SER A 189 16.41 -33.57 13.44
N PRO A 190 15.81 -33.09 12.35
CA PRO A 190 16.57 -32.56 11.22
C PRO A 190 17.25 -31.25 11.61
N THR A 191 18.46 -31.05 11.10
CA THR A 191 19.18 -29.77 11.14
C THR A 191 18.84 -28.92 9.92
N ASP A 192 19.13 -27.62 9.97
CA ASP A 192 18.87 -26.74 8.83
C ASP A 192 19.63 -27.20 7.57
N SER A 193 20.84 -27.76 7.68
CA SER A 193 21.60 -28.30 6.55
C SER A 193 21.02 -29.58 5.95
N ASP A 194 20.20 -30.32 6.72
CA ASP A 194 19.56 -31.55 6.22
C ASP A 194 18.38 -31.24 5.29
N LEU A 195 17.73 -30.09 5.48
CA LEU A 195 16.51 -29.71 4.76
C LEU A 195 16.75 -28.58 3.75
N PHE A 196 17.71 -27.69 4.00
CA PHE A 196 17.93 -26.48 3.22
C PHE A 196 19.36 -26.39 2.67
N GLY A 197 19.49 -26.07 1.37
CA GLY A 197 20.76 -25.91 0.68
C GLY A 197 20.70 -26.33 -0.79
N ASN A 198 21.73 -26.00 -1.57
CA ASN A 198 21.77 -26.28 -3.02
C ASN A 198 21.62 -27.78 -3.39
N GLU A 199 22.01 -28.68 -2.48
CA GLU A 199 21.89 -30.13 -2.66
C GLU A 199 20.89 -30.77 -1.68
N ALA A 200 20.16 -29.95 -0.92
CA ALA A 200 19.15 -30.41 0.03
C ALA A 200 17.76 -30.44 -0.61
N ILE A 201 16.76 -30.86 0.16
CA ILE A 201 15.38 -31.04 -0.33
C ILE A 201 14.74 -29.70 -0.73
N LEU A 202 15.05 -28.63 0.01
CA LEU A 202 14.66 -27.27 -0.33
C LEU A 202 15.91 -26.44 -0.64
N ILE A 203 15.88 -25.68 -1.73
CA ILE A 203 17.02 -24.89 -2.20
C ILE A 203 17.39 -23.78 -1.20
N GLU A 204 16.38 -23.14 -0.61
CA GLU A 204 16.55 -22.09 0.39
C GLU A 204 15.55 -22.20 1.53
N LYS A 205 15.91 -21.68 2.70
CA LYS A 205 15.01 -21.61 3.85
C LYS A 205 14.02 -20.47 3.63
N PRO A 206 12.70 -20.75 3.56
CA PRO A 206 11.71 -19.71 3.33
C PRO A 206 11.71 -18.72 4.50
N GLN A 207 11.47 -17.46 4.20
CA GLN A 207 11.28 -16.41 5.21
C GLN A 207 9.80 -16.20 5.50
N CYS A 208 9.44 -15.98 6.76
CA CYS A 208 8.08 -15.61 7.10
C CYS A 208 7.83 -14.16 6.66
N PRO A 209 6.76 -13.87 5.90
CA PRO A 209 6.45 -12.51 5.44
C PRO A 209 6.17 -11.52 6.60
N ALA A 210 5.83 -12.05 7.78
CA ALA A 210 5.67 -11.27 9.02
C ALA A 210 6.97 -11.14 9.85
N GLY A 211 8.12 -11.62 9.34
CA GLY A 211 9.41 -11.55 10.04
C GLY A 211 9.62 -12.63 11.12
N GLY A 212 8.77 -13.65 11.16
CA GLY A 212 8.90 -14.80 12.06
C GLY A 212 10.02 -15.78 11.69
N THR A 213 10.44 -16.59 12.66
CA THR A 213 11.38 -17.70 12.45
C THR A 213 10.65 -19.04 12.46
N TYR A 214 11.10 -19.97 11.61
CA TYR A 214 10.57 -21.33 11.58
C TYR A 214 11.40 -22.26 12.45
N SER A 215 10.71 -23.03 13.30
CA SER A 215 11.26 -24.10 14.12
C SER A 215 10.87 -25.45 13.52
N LEU A 216 11.86 -26.29 13.21
CA LEU A 216 11.62 -27.58 12.54
C LEU A 216 10.95 -28.61 13.46
N GLY A 217 11.37 -28.67 14.73
CA GLY A 217 10.92 -29.72 15.66
C GLY A 217 11.41 -31.12 15.27
N ARG A 218 11.03 -32.14 16.05
CA ARG A 218 11.30 -33.55 15.72
C ARG A 218 10.51 -33.99 14.50
N LEU A 219 10.88 -35.11 13.85
CA LEU A 219 10.11 -35.66 12.74
C LEU A 219 8.62 -35.92 13.08
N GLY A 220 8.33 -36.33 14.32
CA GLY A 220 6.95 -36.51 14.80
C GLY A 220 6.20 -35.22 15.20
N GLU A 221 6.84 -34.05 15.14
CA GLU A 221 6.24 -32.76 15.49
C GLU A 221 6.03 -31.90 14.24
N ALA A 222 4.92 -31.18 14.14
CA ALA A 222 4.72 -30.23 13.05
C ALA A 222 5.71 -29.05 13.16
N PRO A 223 6.25 -28.52 12.05
CA PRO A 223 7.05 -27.29 12.08
C PRO A 223 6.19 -26.12 12.57
N ARG A 224 6.82 -25.16 13.25
CA ARG A 224 6.13 -24.02 13.88
C ARG A 224 6.74 -22.69 13.46
N CYS A 225 5.92 -21.64 13.39
CA CYS A 225 6.38 -20.26 13.24
C CYS A 225 6.38 -19.56 14.61
N SER A 226 7.29 -18.61 14.83
CA SER A 226 7.35 -17.79 16.04
C SER A 226 6.23 -16.74 16.15
N VAL A 227 5.48 -16.50 15.07
CA VAL A 227 4.41 -15.49 15.01
C VAL A 227 3.10 -16.10 15.54
N PRO A 228 2.43 -15.49 16.53
CA PRO A 228 1.14 -15.96 17.02
C PRO A 228 0.09 -16.09 15.92
N GLY A 229 -0.62 -17.21 15.87
CA GLY A 229 -1.64 -17.50 14.85
C GLY A 229 -1.12 -18.09 13.54
N HIS A 230 0.19 -18.15 13.33
CA HIS A 230 0.80 -18.81 12.18
C HIS A 230 1.01 -20.30 12.47
N THR A 231 -0.04 -21.09 12.27
CA THR A 231 -0.03 -22.55 12.43
C THR A 231 -0.30 -23.26 11.11
N LEU A 232 0.12 -24.53 11.04
CA LEU A 232 -0.16 -25.41 9.92
C LEU A 232 -1.66 -25.70 9.78
#